data_AF-A0A7V3SQY0-F1
#
_entry.id   AF-A0A7V3SQY0-F1
#
_cell.length_a   1.000
_cell.length_b   1.000
_cell.length_c   1.000
_cell.angle_alpha   90.00
_cell.angle_beta   90.00
_cell.angle_gamma   90.00
#
_symmetry.space_group_name_H-M   'P 1'
#
loop_
_entity.id
_entity.type
_entity.pdbx_description
1 polymer ?
#
loop_
_entity_poly.entity_id
_entity_poly.type
_entity_poly.pdbx_seq_one_letter_code
_entity_poly.pdbx_strand_id
1 'polypeptide(L)'
;MKRWVKLALVLLFTLLLRYPVVIKGSTPYFNIDENEYLVAAQKIVSGGIPYKDFLIYQPPIIFYIYAASLLICKGAAAIMVAEIIAAISTTLTAFLIYLTVKSIYKNEDASIYAALLYGIASITFIPQDMLAANCEVFLTLPFALSILLLCYGELKTSHSWIYYILAGIFGAVATLTKYQGGVILGAELVYLILIKATYSKRW
;
A
#
# COMPACT_ATOMS: atom_id res chain seq x y z
N MET A 1 -25.88 3.87 15.22
CA MET A 1 -25.43 3.73 13.80
C MET A 1 -24.91 2.30 13.57
N LYS A 2 -25.31 1.63 12.48
CA LYS A 2 -24.84 0.26 12.17
C LYS A 2 -23.31 0.27 11.94
N ARG A 3 -22.62 -0.80 12.35
CA ARG A 3 -21.14 -0.90 12.29
C ARG A 3 -20.57 -0.68 10.89
N TRP A 4 -21.19 -1.27 9.88
CA TRP A 4 -20.83 -1.09 8.47
C TRP A 4 -20.96 0.36 7.98
N VAL A 5 -21.86 1.16 8.58
CA VAL A 5 -21.98 2.59 8.26
C VAL A 5 -20.80 3.36 8.84
N LYS A 6 -20.37 3.07 10.08
CA LYS A 6 -19.15 3.68 10.64
C LYS A 6 -17.93 3.40 9.76
N LEU A 7 -17.75 2.14 9.35
CA LEU A 7 -16.66 1.75 8.46
C LEU A 7 -16.75 2.48 7.11
N ALA A 8 -17.93 2.47 6.46
CA ALA A 8 -18.12 3.16 5.20
C ALA A 8 -17.81 4.66 5.29
N LEU A 9 -18.20 5.31 6.40
CA LEU A 9 -17.87 6.71 6.65
C LEU A 9 -16.36 6.92 6.83
N VAL A 10 -15.67 6.04 7.54
CA VAL A 10 -14.19 6.12 7.70
C VAL A 10 -13.47 5.91 6.37
N LEU A 11 -13.92 4.95 5.55
CA LEU A 11 -13.34 4.70 4.23
C LEU A 11 -13.61 5.86 3.27
N LEU A 12 -14.83 6.40 3.26
CA LEU A 12 -15.18 7.59 2.50
C LEU A 12 -14.36 8.80 2.97
N PHE A 13 -14.23 8.99 4.28
CA PHE A 13 -13.40 10.04 4.85
C PHE A 13 -11.94 9.90 4.41
N THR A 14 -11.36 8.70 4.50
CA THR A 14 -9.99 8.41 4.04
C THR A 14 -9.80 8.73 2.56
N LEU A 15 -10.77 8.37 1.71
CA LEU A 15 -10.74 8.70 0.29
C LEU A 15 -10.79 10.22 0.07
N LEU A 16 -11.69 10.91 0.78
CA LEU A 16 -11.87 12.37 0.68
C LEU A 16 -10.66 13.15 1.20
N LEU A 17 -9.92 12.64 2.18
CA LEU A 17 -8.67 13.26 2.64
C LEU A 17 -7.62 13.41 1.54
N ARG A 18 -7.67 12.54 0.51
CA ARG A 18 -6.80 12.62 -0.67
C ARG A 18 -7.44 13.36 -1.85
N TYR A 19 -8.68 13.83 -1.73
CA TYR A 19 -9.35 14.61 -2.76
C TYR A 19 -8.67 15.93 -3.15
N PRO A 20 -7.96 16.67 -2.25
CA PRO A 20 -7.21 17.87 -2.66
C PRO A 20 -6.27 17.62 -3.83
N VAL A 21 -5.81 16.38 -4.00
CA VAL A 21 -4.96 15.92 -5.11
C VAL A 21 -5.71 15.87 -6.44
N VAL A 22 -6.96 15.42 -6.43
CA VAL A 22 -7.81 15.36 -7.63
C VAL A 22 -8.21 16.76 -8.10
N ILE A 23 -8.37 17.73 -7.19
CA ILE A 23 -8.66 19.13 -7.53
C ILE A 23 -7.38 19.88 -8.00
N LYS A 24 -6.19 19.40 -7.62
CA LYS A 24 -4.89 20.00 -7.97
C LYS A 24 -4.54 19.97 -9.46
N GLY A 25 -5.42 19.49 -10.34
CA GLY A 25 -5.34 19.71 -11.79
C GLY A 25 -5.15 21.17 -12.25
N SER A 26 -5.11 22.12 -11.31
CA SER A 26 -4.92 23.56 -11.51
C SER A 26 -3.68 24.17 -10.82
N THR A 27 -2.83 23.41 -10.12
CA THR A 27 -1.61 23.97 -9.47
C THR A 27 -0.35 23.16 -9.77
N PRO A 28 0.75 23.81 -10.21
CA PRO A 28 2.00 23.16 -10.62
C PRO A 28 2.85 22.76 -9.41
N TYR A 29 2.28 22.03 -8.45
CA TYR A 29 3.09 21.34 -7.45
C TYR A 29 3.59 20.04 -8.08
N PHE A 30 4.54 20.19 -8.99
CA PHE A 30 5.31 19.09 -9.55
C PHE A 30 6.10 18.45 -8.41
N ASN A 31 5.58 17.38 -7.81
CA ASN A 31 6.42 16.53 -7.00
C ASN A 31 7.49 15.94 -7.94
N ILE A 32 8.75 16.08 -7.54
CA ILE A 32 9.88 15.70 -8.39
C ILE A 32 9.85 14.21 -8.71
N ASP A 33 9.44 13.39 -7.74
CA ASP A 33 9.37 11.95 -7.86
C ASP A 33 8.30 11.53 -8.87
N GLU A 34 7.12 12.16 -8.85
CA GLU A 34 6.04 11.86 -9.79
C GLU A 34 6.43 12.13 -11.25
N ASN A 35 7.24 13.18 -11.47
CA ASN A 35 7.80 13.46 -12.80
C ASN A 35 8.83 12.42 -13.21
N GLU A 36 9.71 12.02 -12.29
CA GLU A 36 10.68 10.94 -12.55
C GLU A 36 9.96 9.64 -12.91
N TYR A 37 8.89 9.29 -12.18
CA TYR A 37 8.06 8.12 -12.47
C TYR A 37 7.35 8.23 -13.81
N LEU A 38 6.84 9.42 -14.17
CA LEU A 38 6.21 9.65 -15.46
C LEU A 38 7.21 9.50 -16.62
N VAL A 39 8.43 10.00 -16.47
CA VAL A 39 9.50 9.86 -17.48
C VAL A 39 9.91 8.38 -17.63
N ALA A 40 10.07 7.65 -16.52
CA ALA A 40 10.30 6.21 -16.57
C ALA A 40 9.17 5.45 -17.26
N ALA A 41 7.92 5.80 -16.94
CA ALA A 41 6.74 5.20 -17.53
C ALA A 41 6.66 5.44 -19.04
N GLN A 42 7.04 6.63 -19.52
CA GLN A 42 7.14 6.91 -20.96
C GLN A 42 8.14 5.98 -21.64
N LYS A 43 9.30 5.74 -21.02
CA LYS A 43 10.29 4.78 -21.53
C LYS A 43 9.76 3.35 -21.55
N ILE A 44 9.01 2.94 -20.53
CA ILE A 44 8.38 1.60 -20.48
C ILE A 44 7.36 1.44 -21.60
N VAL A 45 6.47 2.42 -21.79
CA VAL A 45 5.45 2.40 -22.85
C VAL A 45 6.09 2.39 -24.25
N SER A 46 7.29 2.97 -24.43
CA SER A 46 8.06 2.87 -25.68
C SER A 46 8.87 1.57 -25.84
N GLY A 47 8.70 0.59 -24.94
CA GLY A 47 9.35 -0.73 -25.01
C GLY A 47 10.67 -0.84 -24.23
N GLY A 48 10.99 0.16 -23.42
CA GLY A 48 12.17 0.16 -22.55
C GLY A 48 11.99 -0.72 -21.30
N ILE A 49 13.10 -1.25 -20.82
CA ILE A 49 13.17 -2.16 -19.67
C ILE A 49 13.87 -1.45 -18.50
N PRO A 50 13.25 -1.38 -17.30
CA PRO A 50 13.89 -0.81 -16.11
C PRO A 50 15.24 -1.46 -15.80
N TYR A 51 16.22 -0.66 -15.38
CA TYR A 51 17.59 -1.05 -15.02
C TYR A 51 18.46 -1.56 -16.18
N LYS A 52 17.90 -1.67 -17.38
CA LYS A 52 18.64 -1.95 -18.61
C LYS A 52 18.75 -0.71 -19.49
N ASP A 53 17.60 -0.08 -19.78
CA ASP A 53 17.53 1.06 -20.71
C ASP A 53 17.41 2.41 -19.98
N PHE A 54 17.10 2.38 -18.69
CA PHE A 54 17.14 3.54 -17.81
C PHE A 54 17.40 3.13 -16.35
N LEU A 55 18.04 4.03 -15.60
CA LEU A 55 18.35 3.83 -14.20
C LEU A 55 17.67 4.90 -13.35
N ILE A 56 16.76 4.45 -12.51
CA ILE A 56 16.13 5.21 -11.42
C ILE A 56 16.22 4.30 -10.18
N TYR A 57 16.59 4.86 -9.02
CA TYR A 57 17.00 4.06 -7.85
C TYR A 57 15.82 3.39 -7.13
N GLN A 58 14.59 3.82 -7.41
CA GLN A 58 13.37 3.23 -6.90
C GLN A 58 13.15 1.82 -7.50
N PRO A 59 12.56 0.88 -6.75
CA PRO A 59 12.13 -0.43 -7.24
C PRO A 59 11.11 -0.35 -8.40
N PRO A 60 10.94 -1.43 -9.20
CA PRO A 60 10.33 -1.30 -10.52
C PRO A 60 8.81 -1.08 -10.51
N ILE A 61 8.10 -1.50 -9.46
CA ILE A 61 6.63 -1.52 -9.45
C ILE A 61 6.04 -0.12 -9.68
N ILE A 62 6.66 0.92 -9.11
CA ILE A 62 6.16 2.29 -9.28
C ILE A 62 6.15 2.74 -10.75
N PHE A 63 7.17 2.36 -11.52
CA PHE A 63 7.25 2.72 -12.93
C PHE A 63 6.13 2.05 -13.73
N TYR A 64 5.77 0.81 -13.39
CA TYR A 64 4.67 0.09 -14.03
C TYR A 64 3.29 0.65 -13.64
N ILE A 65 3.12 1.15 -12.41
CA ILE A 65 1.91 1.87 -12.01
C ILE A 65 1.73 3.11 -12.87
N TYR A 66 2.78 3.92 -13.03
CA TYR A 66 2.71 5.10 -13.90
C TYR A 66 2.59 4.76 -15.38
N ALA A 67 3.18 3.65 -15.84
CA ALA A 67 2.99 3.16 -17.20
C ALA A 67 1.52 2.78 -17.45
N ALA A 68 0.86 2.12 -16.48
CA ALA A 68 -0.57 1.84 -16.55
C ALA A 68 -1.40 3.14 -16.56
N SER A 69 -1.02 4.15 -15.76
CA SER A 69 -1.66 5.47 -15.80
C SER A 69 -1.54 6.15 -17.18
N LEU A 70 -0.39 6.01 -17.84
CA LEU A 70 -0.16 6.53 -19.19
C LEU A 70 -1.01 5.85 -20.27
N LEU A 71 -1.39 4.59 -20.06
CA LEU A 71 -2.32 3.88 -20.95
C LEU A 71 -3.75 4.44 -20.84
N ILE A 72 -4.10 5.05 -19.71
CA ILE A 72 -5.42 5.64 -19.45
C ILE A 72 -5.47 7.10 -19.92
N CYS A 73 -4.47 7.91 -19.56
CA CYS A 73 -4.39 9.33 -19.92
C CYS A 73 -2.96 9.70 -20.32
N LYS A 74 -2.81 10.63 -21.26
CA LYS A 74 -1.49 11.08 -21.74
C LYS A 74 -0.99 12.31 -20.99
N GLY A 75 0.34 12.47 -20.95
CA GLY A 75 0.99 13.64 -20.39
C GLY A 75 0.71 13.83 -18.90
N ALA A 76 0.54 15.08 -18.46
CA ALA A 76 0.33 15.41 -17.05
C ALA A 76 -0.94 14.78 -16.45
N ALA A 77 -1.97 14.47 -17.27
CA ALA A 77 -3.17 13.81 -16.78
C ALA A 77 -2.93 12.37 -16.29
N ALA A 78 -1.83 11.72 -16.69
CA ALA A 78 -1.43 10.43 -16.15
C ALA A 78 -1.05 10.50 -14.67
N ILE A 79 -0.53 11.64 -14.21
CA ILE A 79 -0.21 11.86 -12.79
C ILE A 79 -1.51 11.83 -11.99
N MET A 80 -2.55 12.54 -12.44
CA MET A 80 -3.87 12.51 -11.82
C MET A 80 -4.45 11.09 -11.74
N VAL A 81 -4.24 10.26 -12.76
CA VAL A 81 -4.63 8.85 -12.70
C VAL A 81 -3.84 8.09 -11.63
N ALA A 82 -2.53 8.27 -11.55
CA ALA A 82 -1.70 7.67 -10.50
C ALA A 82 -2.15 8.11 -9.09
N GLU A 83 -2.49 9.38 -8.91
CA GLU A 83 -3.00 9.95 -7.67
C GLU A 83 -4.35 9.36 -7.26
N ILE A 84 -5.26 9.12 -8.22
CA ILE A 84 -6.52 8.40 -7.97
C ILE A 84 -6.23 6.96 -7.54
N ILE A 85 -5.31 6.26 -8.20
CA ILE A 85 -4.89 4.90 -7.80
C ILE A 85 -4.29 4.93 -6.39
N ALA A 86 -3.49 5.94 -6.04
CA ALA A 86 -2.93 6.12 -4.71
C ALA A 86 -4.03 6.36 -3.66
N ALA A 87 -5.09 7.11 -4.00
CA ALA A 87 -6.24 7.32 -3.13
C ALA A 87 -7.03 6.03 -2.86
N ILE A 88 -7.21 5.21 -3.90
CA ILE A 88 -7.81 3.88 -3.79
C ILE A 88 -6.92 2.96 -2.94
N SER A 89 -5.60 2.93 -3.21
CA SER A 89 -4.62 2.14 -2.47
C SER A 89 -4.63 2.48 -0.97
N THR A 90 -4.65 3.77 -0.65
CA THR A 90 -4.74 4.25 0.74
C THR A 90 -6.03 3.78 1.41
N THR A 91 -7.17 3.93 0.72
CA THR A 91 -8.48 3.53 1.27
C THR A 91 -8.56 2.02 1.49
N LEU A 92 -8.06 1.23 0.55
CA LEU A 92 -7.96 -0.23 0.70
C LEU A 92 -7.03 -0.61 1.84
N THR A 93 -5.91 0.09 2.01
CA THR A 93 -5.00 -0.14 3.15
C THR A 93 -5.72 0.09 4.48
N ALA A 94 -6.49 1.19 4.60
CA ALA A 94 -7.28 1.46 5.80
C ALA A 94 -8.26 0.30 6.11
N PHE A 95 -8.89 -0.24 5.07
CA PHE A 95 -9.77 -1.40 5.21
C PHE A 95 -9.00 -2.67 5.63
N LEU A 96 -7.81 -2.94 5.09
CA LEU A 96 -6.97 -4.07 5.51
C LEU A 96 -6.51 -3.93 6.96
N ILE A 97 -6.20 -2.72 7.42
CA ILE A 97 -5.87 -2.44 8.83
C ILE A 97 -7.08 -2.73 9.72
N TYR A 98 -8.28 -2.30 9.32
CA TYR A 98 -9.52 -2.67 10.01
C TYR A 98 -9.66 -4.20 10.13
N LEU A 99 -9.47 -4.93 9.02
CA LEU A 99 -9.56 -6.40 9.03
C LEU A 99 -8.49 -7.03 9.93
N THR A 100 -7.27 -6.50 9.92
CA THR A 100 -6.15 -6.99 10.72
C THR A 100 -6.46 -6.86 12.21
N VAL A 101 -6.82 -5.67 12.67
CA VAL A 101 -7.18 -5.41 14.07
C VAL A 101 -8.40 -6.23 14.48
N LYS A 102 -9.39 -6.35 13.60
CA LYS A 102 -10.58 -7.18 13.85
C LYS A 102 -10.23 -8.65 13.98
N SER A 103 -9.27 -9.14 13.19
CA SER A 103 -8.84 -10.53 13.23
C SER A 103 -8.17 -10.88 14.57
N ILE A 104 -7.34 -9.97 15.10
CA ILE A 104 -6.55 -10.16 16.33
C ILE A 104 -7.41 -9.95 17.58
N TYR A 105 -8.09 -8.81 17.68
CA TYR A 105 -8.74 -8.38 18.93
C TYR A 105 -10.24 -8.67 18.99
N LYS A 106 -10.86 -9.07 17.87
CA LYS A 106 -12.32 -9.23 17.74
C LYS A 106 -13.12 -8.01 18.19
N ASN A 107 -12.50 -6.82 18.21
CA ASN A 107 -13.09 -5.58 18.70
C ASN A 107 -13.37 -4.64 17.53
N GLU A 108 -14.65 -4.36 17.31
CA GLU A 108 -15.10 -3.54 16.19
C GLU A 108 -14.67 -2.08 16.29
N ASP A 109 -14.86 -1.45 17.44
CA ASP A 109 -14.56 -0.02 17.58
C ASP A 109 -13.05 0.21 17.49
N ALA A 110 -12.22 -0.65 18.10
CA ALA A 110 -10.77 -0.60 17.93
C ALA A 110 -10.34 -0.72 16.45
N SER A 111 -11.03 -1.58 15.68
CA SER A 111 -10.75 -1.76 14.26
C SER A 111 -11.12 -0.52 13.43
N ILE A 112 -12.25 0.12 13.76
CA ILE A 112 -12.69 1.37 13.12
C ILE A 112 -11.72 2.50 13.44
N TYR A 113 -11.30 2.64 14.70
CA TYR A 113 -10.32 3.65 15.10
C TYR A 113 -8.95 3.42 14.46
N ALA A 114 -8.50 2.17 14.31
CA ALA A 114 -7.25 1.87 13.63
C ALA A 114 -7.27 2.31 12.15
N ALA A 115 -8.36 2.03 11.43
CA ALA A 115 -8.52 2.49 10.05
C ALA A 115 -8.59 4.02 9.95
N LEU A 116 -9.30 4.68 10.88
CA LEU A 116 -9.41 6.13 10.93
C LEU A 116 -8.05 6.80 11.21
N LEU A 117 -7.31 6.29 12.20
CA LEU A 117 -5.98 6.79 12.55
C LEU A 117 -5.01 6.62 11.38
N TYR A 118 -5.06 5.49 10.68
CA TYR A 118 -4.28 5.32 9.45
C TYR A 118 -4.68 6.32 8.37
N GLY A 119 -5.98 6.52 8.12
CA GLY A 119 -6.46 7.48 7.13
C GLY A 119 -5.93 8.89 7.39
N ILE A 120 -5.95 9.33 8.66
CA ILE A 120 -5.38 10.61 9.09
C ILE A 120 -3.85 10.61 8.93
N ALA A 121 -3.17 9.59 9.43
CA ALA A 121 -1.71 9.49 9.36
C ALA A 121 -1.19 9.50 7.90
N SER A 122 -1.94 8.91 6.97
CA SER A 122 -1.56 8.82 5.55
C SER A 122 -1.43 10.16 4.82
N ILE A 123 -1.93 11.24 5.41
CA ILE A 123 -1.83 12.61 4.86
C ILE A 123 -1.06 13.55 5.80
N THR A 124 -0.66 13.09 6.98
CA THR A 124 -0.09 13.94 8.03
C THR A 124 1.42 13.98 7.91
N PHE A 125 1.96 15.00 7.23
CA PHE A 125 3.35 15.48 7.31
C PHE A 125 3.48 16.65 6.31
N ILE A 126 4.51 16.65 5.47
CA ILE A 126 4.67 17.60 4.37
C ILE A 126 3.65 17.27 3.27
N PRO A 127 2.72 18.18 2.94
CA PRO A 127 1.64 17.89 1.99
C PRO A 127 2.12 17.51 0.60
N GLN A 128 3.27 18.02 0.16
CA GLN A 128 3.83 17.72 -1.17
C GLN A 128 4.19 16.24 -1.34
N ASP A 129 4.58 15.56 -0.27
CA ASP A 129 5.08 14.18 -0.30
C ASP A 129 3.98 13.19 0.07
N MET A 130 3.14 13.53 1.04
CA MET A 130 2.09 12.63 1.54
C MET A 130 0.91 12.51 0.58
N LEU A 131 0.64 13.56 -0.20
CA LEU A 131 -0.46 13.60 -1.16
C LEU A 131 -0.07 13.08 -2.54
N ALA A 132 1.20 13.18 -2.92
CA ALA A 132 1.73 12.64 -4.16
C ALA A 132 1.60 11.11 -4.23
N ALA A 133 1.50 10.57 -5.44
CA ALA A 133 1.46 9.14 -5.73
C ALA A 133 2.86 8.52 -5.64
N ASN A 134 3.46 8.59 -4.45
CA ASN A 134 4.79 8.08 -4.18
C ASN A 134 4.82 6.58 -3.86
N CYS A 135 6.02 5.99 -3.96
CA CYS A 135 6.27 4.59 -3.65
C CYS A 135 5.74 4.19 -2.26
N GLU A 136 5.84 5.07 -1.27
CA GLU A 136 5.37 4.88 0.10
C GLU A 136 3.87 4.59 0.15
N VAL A 137 3.08 5.33 -0.64
CA VAL A 137 1.62 5.18 -0.65
C VAL A 137 1.21 3.86 -1.31
N PHE A 138 1.97 3.41 -2.30
CA PHE A 138 1.74 2.12 -2.95
C PHE A 138 2.32 0.94 -2.17
N LEU A 139 3.34 1.18 -1.35
CA LEU A 139 3.98 0.19 -0.48
C LEU A 139 3.00 -0.29 0.60
N THR A 140 2.20 0.60 1.18
CA THR A 140 1.40 0.29 2.36
C THR A 140 0.34 -0.78 2.12
N LEU A 141 -0.22 -0.85 0.91
CA LEU A 141 -1.26 -1.84 0.56
C LEU A 141 -0.74 -3.28 0.58
N PRO A 142 0.28 -3.68 -0.20
CA PRO A 142 0.85 -5.02 -0.13
C PRO A 142 1.45 -5.31 1.25
N PHE A 143 2.02 -4.30 1.93
CA PHE A 143 2.53 -4.46 3.30
C PHE A 143 1.42 -4.83 4.30
N ALA A 144 0.29 -4.11 4.29
CA ALA A 144 -0.85 -4.41 5.15
C ALA A 144 -1.50 -5.75 4.81
N LEU A 145 -1.52 -6.12 3.52
CA LEU A 145 -2.02 -7.42 3.08
C LEU A 145 -1.13 -8.56 3.56
N SER A 146 0.20 -8.39 3.53
CA SER A 146 1.19 -9.33 4.09
C SER A 146 0.86 -9.67 5.54
N ILE A 147 0.68 -8.62 6.38
CA ILE A 147 0.35 -8.76 7.80
C ILE A 147 -1.00 -9.46 7.99
N LEU A 148 -2.04 -9.02 7.27
CA LEU A 148 -3.37 -9.61 7.39
C LEU A 148 -3.35 -11.10 7.08
N LEU A 149 -2.62 -11.50 6.03
CA LEU A 149 -2.46 -12.88 5.62
C LEU A 149 -1.70 -13.68 6.67
N LEU A 150 -0.62 -13.15 7.25
CA LEU A 150 0.07 -13.77 8.37
C LEU A 150 -0.90 -14.03 9.54
N CYS A 151 -1.69 -13.03 9.93
CA CYS A 151 -2.70 -13.18 11.00
C CYS A 151 -3.74 -14.25 10.67
N TYR A 152 -4.21 -14.32 9.42
CA TYR A 152 -5.14 -15.37 8.99
C TYR A 152 -4.51 -16.75 8.98
N GLY A 153 -3.22 -16.87 8.64
CA GLY A 153 -2.47 -18.12 8.77
C GLY A 153 -2.47 -18.64 10.20
N GLU A 154 -2.31 -17.76 11.19
CA GLU A 154 -2.38 -18.13 12.62
C GLU A 154 -3.77 -18.55 13.10
N LEU A 155 -4.82 -17.99 12.51
CA LEU A 155 -6.20 -18.28 12.91
C LEU A 155 -6.76 -19.56 12.26
N LYS A 156 -6.10 -20.11 11.24
CA LYS A 156 -6.58 -21.27 10.49
C LYS A 156 -5.93 -22.57 10.96
N THR A 157 -6.76 -23.58 11.21
CA THR A 157 -6.31 -24.93 11.64
C THR A 157 -5.87 -25.82 10.47
N SER A 158 -6.36 -25.55 9.26
CA SER A 158 -6.06 -26.31 8.05
C SER A 158 -5.62 -25.39 6.93
N HIS A 159 -4.67 -25.85 6.12
CA HIS A 159 -4.09 -25.11 4.98
C HIS A 159 -3.48 -23.74 5.35
N SER A 160 -3.03 -23.52 6.59
CA SER A 160 -2.42 -22.25 7.04
C SER A 160 -1.18 -21.85 6.23
N TRP A 161 -0.45 -22.83 5.68
CA TRP A 161 0.74 -22.63 4.84
C TRP A 161 0.48 -21.71 3.63
N ILE A 162 -0.71 -21.76 3.03
CA ILE A 162 -1.02 -20.93 1.86
C ILE A 162 -1.01 -19.44 2.24
N TYR A 163 -1.47 -19.11 3.44
CA TYR A 163 -1.48 -17.75 3.94
C TYR A 163 -0.07 -17.24 4.23
N TYR A 164 0.84 -18.09 4.69
CA TYR A 164 2.25 -17.71 4.86
C TYR A 164 2.97 -17.47 3.53
N ILE A 165 2.69 -18.30 2.52
CA ILE A 165 3.24 -18.08 1.18
C ILE A 165 2.70 -16.78 0.60
N LEU A 166 1.39 -16.55 0.70
CA LEU A 166 0.79 -15.31 0.21
C LEU A 166 1.30 -14.09 0.98
N ALA A 167 1.50 -14.19 2.30
CA ALA A 167 2.14 -13.14 3.09
C ALA A 167 3.54 -12.82 2.52
N GLY A 168 4.40 -13.82 2.37
CA GLY A 168 5.72 -13.64 1.77
C GLY A 168 5.70 -13.05 0.35
N ILE A 169 4.74 -13.45 -0.50
CA ILE A 169 4.55 -12.87 -1.83
C ILE A 169 4.22 -11.37 -1.72
N PHE A 170 3.26 -10.99 -0.87
CA PHE A 170 2.90 -9.58 -0.70
C PHE A 170 3.99 -8.77 0.01
N GLY A 171 4.76 -9.36 0.92
CA GLY A 171 5.97 -8.75 1.47
C GLY A 171 7.06 -8.53 0.41
N ALA A 172 7.22 -9.46 -0.54
CA ALA A 172 8.12 -9.29 -1.67
C ALA A 172 7.63 -8.19 -2.64
N VAL A 173 6.32 -8.16 -2.94
CA VAL A 173 5.70 -7.07 -3.71
C VAL A 173 5.92 -5.73 -3.01
N ALA A 174 5.71 -5.65 -1.69
CA ALA A 174 6.00 -4.45 -0.92
C ALA A 174 7.48 -4.02 -1.10
N THR A 175 8.42 -4.95 -1.00
CA THR A 175 9.85 -4.71 -1.21
C THR A 175 10.16 -4.20 -2.63
N LEU A 176 9.48 -4.76 -3.64
CA LEU A 176 9.60 -4.36 -5.05
C LEU A 176 8.86 -3.06 -5.39
N THR A 177 8.06 -2.53 -4.46
CA THR A 177 7.51 -1.16 -4.53
C THR A 177 8.44 -0.17 -3.86
N LYS A 178 8.97 -0.53 -2.68
CA LYS A 178 9.98 0.26 -1.98
C LYS A 178 10.85 -0.65 -1.12
N TYR A 179 12.17 -0.46 -1.12
CA TYR A 179 13.10 -1.34 -0.41
C TYR A 179 12.84 -1.42 1.11
N GLN A 180 12.28 -0.35 1.71
CA GLN A 180 11.82 -0.35 3.11
C GLN A 180 10.75 -1.42 3.38
N GLY A 181 10.01 -1.86 2.36
CA GLY A 181 9.07 -2.97 2.44
C GLY A 181 9.72 -4.26 2.90
N GLY A 182 11.01 -4.48 2.64
CA GLY A 182 11.73 -5.69 3.06
C GLY A 182 11.75 -5.90 4.58
N VAL A 183 11.51 -4.85 5.37
CA VAL A 183 11.37 -4.97 6.83
C VAL A 183 10.26 -5.94 7.22
N ILE A 184 9.16 -6.03 6.45
CA ILE A 184 8.07 -6.96 6.79
C ILE A 184 8.50 -8.42 6.66
N LEU A 185 9.27 -8.75 5.62
CA LEU A 185 9.78 -10.11 5.42
C LEU A 185 10.70 -10.52 6.56
N GLY A 186 11.58 -9.61 6.99
CA GLY A 186 12.44 -9.84 8.16
C GLY A 186 11.63 -10.08 9.44
N ALA A 187 10.61 -9.24 9.69
CA ALA A 187 9.74 -9.38 10.85
C ALA A 187 8.94 -10.69 10.83
N GLU A 188 8.40 -11.09 9.67
CA GLU A 188 7.68 -12.33 9.47
C GLU A 188 8.57 -13.55 9.73
N LEU A 189 9.79 -13.56 9.20
CA LEU A 189 10.76 -14.64 9.44
C LEU A 189 11.12 -14.76 10.92
N VAL A 190 11.40 -13.63 11.58
CA VAL A 190 11.66 -13.58 13.01
C VAL A 190 10.48 -14.14 13.80
N TYR A 191 9.25 -13.74 13.47
CA TYR A 191 8.04 -14.23 14.13
C TYR A 191 7.87 -15.75 13.95
N LEU A 192 8.00 -16.26 12.73
CA LEU A 192 7.80 -17.68 12.42
C LEU A 192 8.89 -18.58 13.04
N ILE A 193 10.16 -18.14 13.02
CA ILE A 193 11.28 -18.94 13.51
C ILE A 193 11.41 -18.85 15.03
N LEU A 194 11.37 -17.64 15.60
CA LEU A 194 11.71 -17.46 17.02
C LEU A 194 10.50 -17.56 17.93
N ILE A 195 9.37 -16.98 17.53
CA ILE A 195 8.19 -16.94 18.39
C ILE A 195 7.38 -18.21 18.19
N LYS A 196 6.92 -18.45 16.95
CA LYS A 196 6.02 -19.57 16.69
C LYS A 196 6.64 -20.94 16.97
N ALA A 197 7.88 -21.18 16.53
CA ALA A 197 8.54 -22.47 16.76
C ALA A 197 8.81 -22.75 18.25
N THR A 198 8.96 -21.70 19.07
CA THR A 198 9.14 -21.86 20.52
C THR A 198 7.82 -22.19 21.21
N TYR A 199 6.72 -21.58 20.77
CA TYR A 199 5.39 -21.87 21.30
C TYR A 199 4.87 -23.25 20.88
N SER A 200 5.17 -23.71 19.66
CA SER A 200 4.73 -25.03 19.19
C SER A 200 5.48 -26.20 19.86
N LYS A 201 6.69 -25.98 20.37
CA LYS A 201 7.48 -27.00 21.09
C LYS A 201 7.12 -27.15 22.57
N ARG A 202 6.24 -26.28 23.11
CA ARG A 202 5.87 -26.26 24.54
C ARG A 202 4.63 -27.09 24.87
N TRP A 203 4.06 -27.82 23.91
CA TRP A 203 2.91 -28.71 24.08
C TRP A 203 3.15 -30.04 23.38
#